data_AF-A0A6L9IGT6-F1
#
_entry.id   AF-A0A6L9IGT6-F1
#
_cell.length_a   1.000
_cell.length_b   1.000
_cell.length_c   1.000
_cell.angle_alpha   90.00
_cell.angle_beta   90.00
_cell.angle_gamma   90.00
#
_symmetry.space_group_name_H-M   'P 1'
#
loop_
_entity.id
_entity.type
_entity.pdbx_description
1 polymer ?
#
loop_
_entity_poly.entity_id
_entity_poly.type
_entity_poly.pdbx_seq_one_letter_code
_entity_poly.pdbx_strand_id
1 'polypeptide(L)'
;MHIDFAPVENGEIQFLAFSRQFSVADLRASTNTSVDTLREIVAQVDDAQVAFLPHDAEAHDPYAVEGEEEIGWSLGHLIAHVTASSEEWAAYSSILARGIVYPADPRLRYETPWREVTTKAHALQRLDESRRIRLGYLDTWPDTPNLEVLRELSPRFVAKVGELNATACFLFGLRHEVGHYDQIREAVRQAREATTA
;
A
#
# COMPACT_ATOMS: atom_id res chain seq x y z
N MET A 1 -12.00 4.33 -9.32
CA MET A 1 -12.82 4.94 -8.26
C MET A 1 -11.89 5.39 -7.15
N HIS A 2 -12.10 6.58 -6.57
CA HIS A 2 -11.35 6.99 -5.38
C HIS A 2 -12.17 6.62 -4.13
N ILE A 3 -11.54 5.93 -3.17
CA ILE A 3 -12.17 5.57 -1.90
C ILE A 3 -11.72 6.57 -0.84
N ASP A 4 -12.69 7.21 -0.19
CA ASP A 4 -12.44 8.06 0.96
C ASP A 4 -12.37 7.23 2.23
N PHE A 5 -11.19 7.17 2.84
CA PHE A 5 -10.93 6.47 4.10
C PHE A 5 -11.16 7.36 5.33
N ALA A 6 -11.51 8.64 5.19
CA ALA A 6 -11.72 9.53 6.34
C ALA A 6 -12.65 8.97 7.43
N PRO A 7 -13.77 8.27 7.12
CA PRO A 7 -14.62 7.70 8.16
C PRO A 7 -13.92 6.68 9.07
N VAL A 8 -12.99 5.87 8.53
CA VAL A 8 -12.21 4.92 9.34
C VAL A 8 -11.06 5.62 10.06
N GLU A 9 -10.42 6.60 9.41
CA GLU A 9 -9.34 7.40 10.03
C GLU A 9 -9.81 8.21 11.23
N ASN A 10 -11.01 8.79 11.12
CA ASN A 10 -11.64 9.56 12.17
C ASN A 10 -12.26 8.68 13.27
N GLY A 11 -12.24 7.36 13.10
CA GLY A 11 -12.83 6.40 14.05
C GLY A 11 -14.37 6.42 14.07
N GLU A 12 -15.02 6.95 13.02
CA GLU A 12 -16.47 7.04 12.90
C GLU A 12 -17.11 5.67 12.62
N ILE A 13 -16.40 4.80 11.90
CA ILE A 13 -16.83 3.44 11.57
C ILE A 13 -15.66 2.46 11.68
N GLN A 14 -15.95 1.24 12.15
CA GLN A 14 -14.96 0.17 12.20
C GLN A 14 -14.63 -0.35 10.79
N PHE A 15 -13.37 -0.74 10.56
CA PHE A 15 -12.86 -1.06 9.23
C PHE A 15 -13.62 -2.21 8.54
N LEU A 16 -14.01 -3.25 9.29
CA LEU A 16 -14.84 -4.34 8.77
C LEU A 16 -16.21 -3.83 8.30
N ALA A 17 -16.86 -2.96 9.06
CA ALA A 17 -18.16 -2.41 8.70
C ALA A 17 -18.05 -1.50 7.47
N PHE A 18 -17.02 -0.66 7.41
CA PHE A 18 -16.68 0.15 6.24
C PHE A 18 -16.48 -0.70 4.99
N SER A 19 -15.83 -1.87 5.11
CA SER A 19 -15.54 -2.73 3.95
C SER A 19 -16.80 -3.28 3.26
N ARG A 20 -17.93 -3.39 3.96
CA ARG A 20 -19.16 -4.02 3.44
C ARG A 20 -19.83 -3.27 2.31
N GLN A 21 -19.49 -2.00 2.11
CA GLN A 21 -20.07 -1.16 1.06
C GLN A 21 -19.38 -1.32 -0.30
N PHE A 22 -18.29 -2.10 -0.39
CA PHE A 22 -17.49 -2.23 -1.61
C PHE A 22 -17.59 -3.65 -2.20
N SER A 23 -17.82 -3.69 -3.51
CA SER A 23 -17.77 -4.91 -4.31
C SER A 23 -16.34 -5.20 -4.82
N VAL A 24 -16.11 -6.41 -5.33
CA VAL A 24 -14.83 -6.73 -6.01
C VAL A 24 -14.57 -5.79 -7.20
N ALA A 25 -15.61 -5.38 -7.92
CA ALA A 25 -15.47 -4.42 -9.01
C ALA A 25 -14.96 -3.05 -8.51
N ASP A 26 -15.43 -2.62 -7.34
CA ASP A 26 -14.97 -1.40 -6.68
C ASP A 26 -13.50 -1.52 -6.27
N LEU A 27 -13.09 -2.67 -5.73
CA LEU A 27 -11.69 -2.93 -5.38
C LEU A 27 -10.76 -2.87 -6.62
N ARG A 28 -11.20 -3.41 -7.76
CA ARG A 28 -10.46 -3.31 -9.04
C ARG A 28 -10.39 -1.88 -9.53
N ALA A 29 -11.53 -1.19 -9.55
CA ALA A 29 -11.60 0.20 -9.98
C ALA A 29 -10.73 1.11 -9.10
N SER A 30 -10.67 0.83 -7.80
CA SER A 30 -9.82 1.57 -6.87
C SER A 30 -8.34 1.24 -7.02
N THR A 31 -7.99 -0.01 -7.28
CA THR A 31 -6.61 -0.42 -7.59
C THR A 31 -6.08 0.28 -8.83
N ASN A 32 -6.88 0.33 -9.91
CA ASN A 32 -6.47 1.04 -11.11
C ASN A 32 -6.26 2.54 -10.85
N THR A 33 -7.23 3.19 -10.20
CA THR A 33 -7.12 4.61 -9.84
C THR A 33 -5.93 4.91 -8.93
N SER A 34 -5.65 4.05 -7.95
CA SER A 34 -4.53 4.28 -7.01
C SER A 34 -3.18 4.16 -7.72
N VAL A 35 -3.01 3.16 -8.60
CA VAL A 35 -1.77 3.02 -9.38
C VAL A 35 -1.67 4.12 -10.45
N ASP A 36 -2.75 4.50 -11.11
CA ASP A 36 -2.75 5.63 -12.06
C ASP A 36 -2.29 6.92 -11.39
N THR A 37 -2.76 7.19 -10.17
CA THR A 37 -2.34 8.35 -9.36
C THR A 37 -0.84 8.34 -9.10
N LEU A 38 -0.28 7.20 -8.67
CA LEU A 38 1.16 7.08 -8.42
C LEU A 38 1.99 7.21 -9.72
N ARG A 39 1.50 6.66 -10.83
CA ARG A 39 2.15 6.82 -12.14
C ARG A 39 2.15 8.28 -12.59
N GLU A 40 1.07 9.01 -12.40
CA GLU A 40 0.98 10.44 -12.72
C GLU A 40 1.99 11.26 -11.91
N ILE A 41 2.25 10.90 -10.65
CA ILE A 41 3.28 11.54 -9.83
C ILE A 41 4.69 11.21 -10.38
N VAL A 42 4.99 9.92 -10.58
CA VAL A 42 6.29 9.44 -11.09
C VAL A 42 6.60 9.97 -12.49
N ALA A 43 5.60 10.18 -13.33
CA ALA A 43 5.78 10.71 -14.69
C ALA A 43 6.45 12.10 -14.70
N GLN A 44 6.29 12.89 -13.62
CA GLN A 44 6.71 14.28 -13.53
C GLN A 44 8.07 14.50 -12.86
N VAL A 45 8.84 13.45 -12.60
CA VAL A 45 10.21 13.55 -12.02
C VAL A 45 11.26 13.01 -12.99
N ASP A 46 12.55 13.15 -12.76
CA ASP A 46 13.61 12.41 -13.48
C ASP A 46 14.27 11.34 -12.59
N ASP A 47 15.27 10.63 -13.10
CA ASP A 47 15.95 9.57 -12.35
C ASP A 47 16.67 10.11 -11.10
N ALA A 48 17.27 11.30 -11.17
CA ALA A 48 17.92 11.92 -10.02
C ALA A 48 16.90 12.23 -8.91
N GLN A 49 15.72 12.71 -9.30
CA GLN A 49 14.62 13.01 -8.39
C GLN A 49 13.95 11.75 -7.81
N VAL A 50 13.95 10.62 -8.54
CA VAL A 50 13.47 9.33 -8.00
C VAL A 50 14.37 8.85 -6.86
N ALA A 51 15.69 9.01 -7.02
CA ALA A 51 16.70 8.57 -6.06
C ALA A 51 16.98 9.60 -4.94
N PHE A 52 16.49 10.83 -5.07
CA PHE A 52 16.71 11.89 -4.09
C PHE A 52 16.19 11.50 -2.70
N LEU A 53 17.04 11.63 -1.68
CA LEU A 53 16.67 11.42 -0.28
C LEU A 53 16.16 12.73 0.32
N PRO A 54 14.85 12.84 0.62
CA PRO A 54 14.33 14.03 1.26
C PRO A 54 14.84 14.16 2.69
N HIS A 55 14.86 15.39 3.19
CA HIS A 55 15.05 15.64 4.61
C HIS A 55 13.71 15.45 5.33
N ASP A 56 13.70 14.57 6.32
CA ASP A 56 12.57 14.32 7.20
C ASP A 56 13.09 14.31 8.65
N ALA A 57 12.75 15.35 9.41
CA ALA A 57 13.23 15.52 10.78
C ALA A 57 12.58 14.53 11.77
N GLU A 58 11.46 13.93 11.37
CA GLU A 58 10.68 12.99 12.17
C GLU A 58 10.85 11.55 11.66
N ALA A 59 11.80 11.31 10.73
CA ALA A 59 12.10 9.98 10.23
C ALA A 59 12.52 9.09 11.40
N HIS A 60 11.72 8.06 11.67
CA HIS A 60 12.01 7.07 12.70
C HIS A 60 11.38 5.73 12.32
N ASP A 61 12.15 4.87 11.66
CA ASP A 61 11.76 3.50 11.33
C ASP A 61 12.59 2.48 12.15
N PRO A 62 12.06 1.99 13.28
CA PRO A 62 12.75 1.02 14.13
C PRO A 62 12.87 -0.37 13.49
N TYR A 63 12.27 -0.58 12.31
CA TYR A 63 12.36 -1.82 11.54
C TYR A 63 13.26 -1.71 10.31
N ALA A 64 13.85 -0.54 10.07
CA ALA A 64 14.86 -0.35 9.04
C ALA A 64 16.13 -1.16 9.36
N VAL A 65 16.99 -1.34 8.36
CA VAL A 65 18.32 -1.89 8.59
C VAL A 65 19.19 -0.87 9.34
N GLU A 66 20.21 -1.37 10.05
CA GLU A 66 21.08 -0.54 10.89
C GLU A 66 21.69 0.64 10.10
N GLY A 67 21.44 1.86 10.57
CA GLY A 67 21.92 3.11 9.98
C GLY A 67 20.92 3.80 9.03
N GLU A 68 19.72 3.26 8.86
CA GLU A 68 18.64 3.83 8.03
C GLU A 68 17.38 4.21 8.83
N GLU A 69 17.43 4.12 10.14
CA GLU A 69 16.27 4.37 11.01
C GLU A 69 15.80 5.82 10.92
N GLU A 70 16.72 6.74 10.64
CA GLU A 70 16.50 8.20 10.72
C GLU A 70 16.64 8.89 9.34
N ILE A 71 16.48 8.16 8.24
CA ILE A 71 16.55 8.74 6.89
C ILE A 71 15.15 8.95 6.29
N GLY A 72 15.00 10.07 5.58
CA GLY A 72 13.83 10.30 4.74
C GLY A 72 13.75 9.29 3.61
N TRP A 73 12.53 8.93 3.22
CA TRP A 73 12.30 7.94 2.16
C TRP A 73 12.24 8.62 0.79
N SER A 74 13.12 8.20 -0.13
CA SER A 74 13.04 8.65 -1.53
C SER A 74 11.73 8.22 -2.18
N LEU A 75 11.43 8.80 -3.34
CA LEU A 75 10.29 8.34 -4.14
C LEU A 75 10.44 6.84 -4.48
N GLY A 76 11.65 6.40 -4.84
CA GLY A 76 11.94 4.98 -5.08
C GLY A 76 11.62 4.09 -3.88
N HIS A 77 11.98 4.52 -2.67
CA HIS A 77 11.65 3.82 -1.43
C HIS A 77 10.15 3.76 -1.19
N LEU A 78 9.46 4.90 -1.28
CA LEU A 78 8.01 4.94 -1.09
C LEU A 78 7.27 4.02 -2.08
N ILE A 79 7.68 3.96 -3.35
CA ILE A 79 7.10 3.06 -4.35
C ILE A 79 7.35 1.59 -3.99
N ALA A 80 8.57 1.21 -3.61
CA ALA A 80 8.87 -0.15 -3.15
C ALA A 80 8.01 -0.55 -1.94
N HIS A 81 7.91 0.35 -0.97
CA HIS A 81 7.20 0.13 0.28
C HIS A 81 5.69 -0.06 0.09
N VAL A 82 5.03 0.89 -0.59
CA VAL A 82 3.57 0.87 -0.73
C VAL A 82 3.10 -0.29 -1.62
N THR A 83 3.87 -0.63 -2.66
CA THR A 83 3.53 -1.77 -3.52
C THR A 83 3.64 -3.09 -2.77
N ALA A 84 4.68 -3.29 -1.95
CA ALA A 84 4.83 -4.47 -1.10
C ALA A 84 3.68 -4.61 -0.09
N SER A 85 3.28 -3.50 0.56
CA SER A 85 2.13 -3.50 1.48
C SER A 85 0.82 -3.84 0.76
N SER A 86 0.53 -3.17 -0.36
CA SER A 86 -0.70 -3.40 -1.12
C SER A 86 -0.81 -4.83 -1.65
N GLU A 87 0.31 -5.43 -2.07
CA GLU A 87 0.36 -6.81 -2.56
C GLU A 87 0.20 -7.86 -1.46
N GLU A 88 0.84 -7.65 -0.31
CA GLU A 88 0.70 -8.52 0.87
C GLU A 88 -0.78 -8.63 1.28
N TRP A 89 -1.46 -7.48 1.39
CA TRP A 89 -2.84 -7.44 1.82
C TRP A 89 -3.82 -7.94 0.75
N ALA A 90 -3.50 -7.78 -0.53
CA ALA A 90 -4.22 -8.43 -1.63
C ALA A 90 -4.09 -9.96 -1.58
N ALA A 91 -2.92 -10.48 -1.18
CA ALA A 91 -2.70 -11.91 -0.99
C ALA A 91 -3.55 -12.48 0.16
N TYR A 92 -3.54 -11.83 1.35
CA TYR A 92 -4.42 -12.25 2.46
C TYR A 92 -5.88 -12.23 2.05
N SER A 93 -6.30 -11.13 1.43
CA SER A 93 -7.65 -10.93 0.93
C SER A 93 -8.11 -12.10 0.04
N SER A 94 -7.28 -12.49 -0.91
CA SER A 94 -7.51 -13.61 -1.82
C SER A 94 -7.61 -14.97 -1.11
N ILE A 95 -6.78 -15.22 -0.10
CA ILE A 95 -6.81 -16.47 0.69
C ILE A 95 -8.13 -16.55 1.49
N LEU A 96 -8.47 -15.47 2.20
CA LEU A 96 -9.66 -15.40 3.06
C LEU A 96 -10.96 -15.51 2.23
N ALA A 97 -10.99 -14.92 1.03
CA ALA A 97 -12.13 -15.01 0.10
C ALA A 97 -12.47 -16.45 -0.31
N ARG A 98 -11.52 -17.39 -0.17
CA ARG A 98 -11.73 -18.82 -0.43
C ARG A 98 -12.09 -19.62 0.82
N GLY A 99 -12.30 -18.94 1.95
CA GLY A 99 -12.67 -19.54 3.22
C GLY A 99 -11.48 -20.16 3.98
N ILE A 100 -10.24 -19.78 3.65
CA ILE A 100 -9.05 -20.30 4.31
C ILE A 100 -8.60 -19.32 5.39
N VAL A 101 -8.59 -19.76 6.65
CA VAL A 101 -8.02 -18.99 7.75
C VAL A 101 -6.50 -18.91 7.55
N TYR A 102 -5.93 -17.71 7.69
CA TYR A 102 -4.49 -17.51 7.62
C TYR A 102 -3.98 -16.96 8.96
N PRO A 103 -2.92 -17.56 9.55
CA PRO A 103 -2.37 -17.19 10.86
C PRO A 103 -1.65 -15.85 10.84
N ALA A 104 -1.52 -15.17 11.99
CA ALA A 104 -0.80 -13.89 12.12
C ALA A 104 0.58 -13.92 11.44
N ASP A 105 1.32 -15.01 11.60
CA ASP A 105 2.63 -15.26 11.01
C ASP A 105 2.66 -16.61 10.27
N PRO A 106 3.48 -16.75 9.20
CA PRO A 106 4.41 -15.74 8.68
C PRO A 106 3.72 -14.67 7.83
N ARG A 107 4.36 -13.49 7.73
CA ARG A 107 3.93 -12.46 6.78
C ARG A 107 4.07 -12.92 5.34
N LEU A 108 3.16 -12.46 4.47
CA LEU A 108 3.23 -12.65 3.02
C LEU A 108 3.95 -11.48 2.31
N ARG A 109 4.58 -10.59 3.07
CA ARG A 109 5.31 -9.44 2.52
C ARG A 109 6.53 -9.89 1.73
N TYR A 110 6.63 -9.38 0.51
CA TYR A 110 7.86 -9.37 -0.26
C TYR A 110 8.10 -7.93 -0.74
N GLU A 111 9.21 -7.33 -0.32
CA GLU A 111 9.55 -5.95 -0.65
C GLU A 111 10.80 -5.92 -1.52
N THR A 112 10.69 -5.28 -2.68
CA THR A 112 11.82 -5.02 -3.57
C THR A 112 12.84 -4.16 -2.81
N PRO A 113 14.15 -4.47 -2.86
CA PRO A 113 15.16 -3.63 -2.23
C PRO A 113 15.07 -2.19 -2.74
N TRP A 114 14.70 -1.24 -1.89
CA TRP A 114 14.37 0.11 -2.32
C TRP A 114 15.52 0.82 -3.04
N ARG A 115 16.77 0.49 -2.67
CA ARG A 115 17.98 1.03 -3.30
C ARG A 115 18.15 0.69 -4.77
N GLU A 116 17.41 -0.30 -5.26
CA GLU A 116 17.42 -0.67 -6.68
C GLU A 116 16.44 0.20 -7.50
N VAL A 117 15.46 0.84 -6.85
CA VAL A 117 14.44 1.68 -7.50
C VAL A 117 14.95 3.12 -7.64
N THR A 118 15.94 3.30 -8.51
CA THR A 118 16.63 4.60 -8.71
C THR A 118 16.26 5.33 -10.00
N THR A 119 15.43 4.73 -10.86
CA THR A 119 15.04 5.34 -12.13
C THR A 119 13.52 5.43 -12.25
N LYS A 120 13.05 6.42 -13.02
CA LYS A 120 11.64 6.56 -13.40
C LYS A 120 11.14 5.26 -14.04
N ALA A 121 11.93 4.69 -14.95
CA ALA A 121 11.56 3.47 -15.67
C ALA A 121 11.32 2.31 -14.70
N HIS A 122 12.20 2.12 -13.71
CA HIS A 122 12.03 1.08 -12.70
C HIS A 122 10.81 1.35 -11.79
N ALA A 123 10.63 2.59 -11.32
CA ALA A 123 9.45 2.95 -10.51
C ALA A 123 8.12 2.69 -11.25
N LEU A 124 8.04 3.08 -12.53
CA LEU A 124 6.85 2.82 -13.36
C LEU A 124 6.61 1.33 -13.60
N GLN A 125 7.68 0.56 -13.89
CA GLN A 125 7.57 -0.89 -14.04
C GLN A 125 7.07 -1.53 -12.74
N ARG A 126 7.58 -1.09 -11.59
CA ARG A 126 7.18 -1.64 -10.29
C ARG A 126 5.70 -1.39 -10.00
N LEU A 127 5.19 -0.20 -10.34
CA LEU A 127 3.77 0.14 -10.25
C LEU A 127 2.90 -0.74 -11.16
N ASP A 128 3.33 -0.99 -12.40
CA ASP A 128 2.59 -1.85 -13.34
C ASP A 128 2.57 -3.31 -12.89
N GLU A 129 3.69 -3.80 -12.38
CA GLU A 129 3.76 -5.11 -11.75
C GLU A 129 2.81 -5.21 -10.56
N SER A 130 2.80 -4.20 -9.69
CA SER A 130 1.91 -4.18 -8.53
C SER A 130 0.44 -4.19 -8.92
N ARG A 131 0.07 -3.40 -9.94
CA ARG A 131 -1.28 -3.43 -10.51
C ARG A 131 -1.65 -4.84 -10.97
N ARG A 132 -0.78 -5.48 -11.76
CA ARG A 132 -1.00 -6.84 -12.28
C ARG A 132 -1.18 -7.84 -11.13
N ILE A 133 -0.34 -7.79 -10.10
CA ILE A 133 -0.38 -8.71 -8.96
C ILE A 133 -1.68 -8.52 -8.17
N ARG A 134 -2.02 -7.28 -7.80
CA ARG A 134 -3.23 -6.97 -7.01
C ARG A 134 -4.51 -7.36 -7.75
N LEU A 135 -4.60 -7.04 -9.04
CA LEU A 135 -5.72 -7.45 -9.88
C LEU A 135 -5.80 -8.97 -10.04
N GLY A 136 -4.64 -9.64 -10.18
CA GLY A 136 -4.55 -11.10 -10.22
C GLY A 136 -5.02 -11.75 -8.92
N TYR A 137 -4.69 -11.20 -7.75
CA TYR A 137 -5.25 -11.69 -6.49
C TYR A 137 -6.77 -11.54 -6.43
N LEU A 138 -7.32 -10.43 -6.93
CA LEU A 138 -8.78 -10.28 -7.08
C LEU A 138 -9.38 -11.24 -8.11
N ASP A 139 -8.66 -11.61 -9.19
CA ASP A 139 -9.12 -12.59 -10.18
C ASP A 139 -9.27 -14.01 -9.61
N THR A 140 -8.60 -14.30 -8.49
CA THR A 140 -8.73 -15.59 -7.81
C THR A 140 -9.83 -15.64 -6.75
N TRP A 141 -10.58 -14.56 -6.55
CA TRP A 141 -11.78 -14.59 -5.72
C TRP A 141 -12.85 -15.45 -6.39
N PRO A 142 -13.54 -16.35 -5.67
CA PRO A 142 -14.70 -17.05 -6.21
C PRO A 142 -15.83 -16.08 -6.55
N ASP A 143 -16.70 -16.44 -7.50
CA ASP A 143 -17.91 -15.66 -7.81
C ASP A 143 -18.81 -15.45 -6.58
N THR A 144 -18.77 -16.39 -5.64
CA THR A 144 -19.37 -16.28 -4.30
C THR A 144 -18.26 -16.40 -3.24
N PRO A 145 -17.59 -15.29 -2.88
CA PRO A 145 -16.48 -15.33 -1.93
C PRO A 145 -16.97 -15.54 -0.50
N ASN A 146 -16.14 -16.16 0.33
CA ASN A 146 -16.36 -16.21 1.77
C ASN A 146 -15.98 -14.86 2.39
N LEU A 147 -16.93 -14.25 3.10
CA LEU A 147 -16.74 -12.97 3.79
C LEU A 147 -16.82 -13.08 5.33
N GLU A 148 -17.01 -14.29 5.84
CA GLU A 148 -17.12 -14.59 7.28
C GLU A 148 -15.77 -14.97 7.88
N VAL A 149 -14.82 -15.47 7.07
CA VAL A 149 -13.48 -15.80 7.55
C VAL A 149 -12.69 -14.52 7.83
N LEU A 150 -12.19 -14.44 9.05
CA LEU A 150 -11.41 -13.31 9.57
C LEU A 150 -9.92 -13.65 9.59
N ARG A 151 -9.09 -12.64 9.36
CA ARG A 151 -7.64 -12.72 9.48
C ARG A 151 -7.26 -12.86 10.96
N GLU A 152 -6.47 -13.89 11.31
CA GLU A 152 -5.92 -13.99 12.66
C GLU A 152 -4.87 -12.91 12.92
N LEU A 153 -5.18 -11.95 13.77
CA LEU A 153 -4.32 -10.81 14.05
C LEU A 153 -4.04 -10.73 15.56
N SER A 154 -2.95 -10.05 15.94
CA SER A 154 -2.66 -9.87 17.36
C SER A 154 -3.82 -9.12 18.06
N PRO A 155 -4.10 -9.40 19.35
CA PRO A 155 -5.17 -8.70 20.07
C PRO A 155 -5.01 -7.17 20.06
N ARG A 156 -3.76 -6.67 20.10
CA ARG A 156 -3.46 -5.24 20.01
C ARG A 156 -3.83 -4.66 18.64
N PHE A 157 -3.60 -5.40 17.56
CA PHE A 157 -4.00 -4.97 16.22
C PHE A 157 -5.53 -4.92 16.12
N VAL A 158 -6.23 -5.99 16.53
CA VAL A 158 -7.69 -6.06 16.49
C VAL A 158 -8.33 -4.95 17.33
N ALA A 159 -7.79 -4.66 18.51
CA ALA A 159 -8.28 -3.55 19.34
C ALA A 159 -8.14 -2.17 18.69
N LYS A 160 -7.13 -1.98 17.83
CA LYS A 160 -6.86 -0.69 17.16
C LYS A 160 -7.60 -0.53 15.83
N VAL A 161 -7.59 -1.57 15.00
CA VAL A 161 -8.05 -1.52 13.60
C VAL A 161 -9.42 -2.20 13.43
N GLY A 162 -9.76 -3.11 14.34
CA GLY A 162 -10.88 -4.05 14.19
C GLY A 162 -10.46 -5.34 13.49
N GLU A 163 -11.41 -6.25 13.39
CA GLU A 163 -11.27 -7.50 12.65
C GLU A 163 -11.26 -7.24 11.14
N LEU A 164 -10.63 -8.11 10.36
CA LEU A 164 -10.53 -7.96 8.92
C LEU A 164 -10.94 -9.27 8.22
N ASN A 165 -11.94 -9.20 7.33
CA ASN A 165 -12.26 -10.28 6.39
C ASN A 165 -11.55 -10.05 5.03
N ALA A 166 -11.91 -10.82 4.01
CA ALA A 166 -11.34 -10.70 2.67
C ALA A 166 -11.37 -9.27 2.07
N THR A 167 -12.53 -8.60 2.11
CA THR A 167 -12.68 -7.23 1.59
C THR A 167 -11.91 -6.22 2.42
N ALA A 168 -12.02 -6.33 3.75
CA ALA A 168 -11.34 -5.46 4.69
C ALA A 168 -9.81 -5.57 4.58
N CYS A 169 -9.26 -6.77 4.40
CA CYS A 169 -7.83 -6.95 4.14
C CYS A 169 -7.38 -6.18 2.89
N PHE A 170 -8.10 -6.31 1.77
CA PHE A 170 -7.72 -5.61 0.53
C PHE A 170 -7.71 -4.09 0.72
N LEU A 171 -8.78 -3.58 1.33
CA LEU A 171 -8.92 -2.15 1.60
C LEU A 171 -7.86 -1.64 2.58
N PHE A 172 -7.43 -2.45 3.54
CA PHE A 172 -6.39 -2.07 4.50
C PHE A 172 -5.05 -1.82 3.80
N GLY A 173 -4.67 -2.67 2.84
CA GLY A 173 -3.49 -2.44 2.00
C GLY A 173 -3.59 -1.16 1.17
N LEU A 174 -4.75 -0.95 0.53
CA LEU A 174 -4.99 0.27 -0.25
C LEU A 174 -4.98 1.53 0.62
N ARG A 175 -5.59 1.49 1.82
CA ARG A 175 -5.58 2.58 2.80
C ARG A 175 -4.17 2.93 3.24
N HIS A 176 -3.33 1.92 3.45
CA HIS A 176 -1.91 2.12 3.77
C HIS A 176 -1.19 2.89 2.64
N GLU A 177 -1.36 2.46 1.39
CA GLU A 177 -0.80 3.16 0.22
C GLU A 177 -1.29 4.62 0.11
N VAL A 178 -2.61 4.84 0.25
CA VAL A 178 -3.20 6.19 0.18
C VAL A 178 -2.69 7.08 1.31
N GLY A 179 -2.47 6.52 2.50
CA GLY A 179 -1.89 7.26 3.64
C GLY A 179 -0.47 7.78 3.38
N HIS A 180 0.25 7.23 2.41
CA HIS A 180 1.57 7.71 1.99
C HIS A 180 1.54 8.74 0.86
N TYR A 181 0.37 9.10 0.31
CA TYR A 181 0.31 10.03 -0.83
C TYR A 181 0.90 11.40 -0.52
N ASP A 182 0.69 11.93 0.69
CA ASP A 182 1.23 13.23 1.06
C ASP A 182 2.74 13.16 1.27
N GLN A 183 3.26 12.08 1.86
CA GLN A 183 4.71 11.84 1.96
C GLN A 183 5.36 11.71 0.57
N ILE A 184 4.70 11.01 -0.36
CA ILE A 184 5.14 10.87 -1.76
C ILE A 184 5.21 12.23 -2.45
N ARG A 185 4.16 13.05 -2.30
CA ARG A 185 4.14 14.41 -2.88
C ARG A 185 5.21 15.30 -2.28
N GLU A 186 5.46 15.17 -0.98
CA GLU A 186 6.48 15.94 -0.27
C GLU A 186 7.90 15.55 -0.73
N ALA A 187 8.19 14.25 -0.86
CA ALA A 187 9.46 13.78 -1.40
C ALA A 187 9.71 14.33 -2.83
N VAL A 188 8.67 14.34 -3.68
CA VAL A 188 8.74 14.93 -5.03
C VAL A 188 8.96 16.44 -5.00
N ARG A 189 8.30 17.16 -4.07
CA ARG A 189 8.48 18.61 -3.91
C ARG A 189 9.93 18.94 -3.56
N GLN A 190 10.49 18.29 -2.54
CA GLN A 190 11.88 18.51 -2.12
C GLN A 190 12.88 18.17 -3.24
N ALA A 191 12.67 17.05 -3.94
CA ALA A 191 13.54 16.65 -5.06
C ALA A 191 13.58 17.70 -6.18
N ARG A 192 12.43 18.31 -6.51
CA ARG A 192 12.34 19.38 -7.51
C ARG A 192 13.07 20.65 -7.09
N GLU A 193 12.91 21.04 -5.83
CA GLU A 193 13.59 22.22 -5.27
C GLU A 193 15.11 22.04 -5.30
N ALA A 194 15.60 20.86 -4.94
CA ALA A 194 17.02 20.54 -4.97
C ALA A 194 17.62 20.50 -6.40
N THR A 195 16.80 20.26 -7.43
CA THR A 195 17.24 20.24 -8.84
C THR A 195 17.18 21.61 -9.51
N THR A 196 16.44 22.56 -8.91
CA THR A 196 16.26 23.93 -9.44
C THR A 196 17.23 24.94 -8.81
N ALA A 197 17.85 24.58 -7.68
CA ALA A 197 18.85 25.36 -6.96
C ALA A 197 20.25 25.20 -7.58
#